data_AF-K0INX9-F1
#
_entry.id   AF-K0INX9-F1
#
_cell.length_a   1.000
_cell.length_b   1.000
_cell.length_c   1.000
_cell.angle_alpha   90.00
_cell.angle_beta   90.00
_cell.angle_gamma   90.00
#
_symmetry.space_group_name_H-M   'P 1'
#
loop_
_entity.id
_entity.type
_entity.pdbx_description
1 polymer ?
#
loop_
_entity_poly.entity_id
_entity_poly.type
_entity_poly.pdbx_seq_one_letter_code
_entity_poly.pdbx_strand_id
1 'polypeptide(L)'
;MKVESDAPHEKSSALKEEAKAEDSVVVVKEKQVISGDGKTAQILVEEEEEEQEALSAADFHNNDNKILAVLNETGSNYSFKGLMRKLNLHQQSLSRALHRLEGMGLVEKSLVGYRLSRTGESAISKFDMHRPKGREYMQLLQTYIPLNVRATEIIRQLVGKWFKNLRWLGMIESGTGYTLQWSSDDGSFQINLRLISDYIVIETNASTEKEKVEAMVGSYAIYEQITKAMQSKLGAYMDRQQLGHSNNN
;
A
#
# COMPACT_ATOMS: atom_id res chain seq x y z
N MET A 1 24.24 -57.34 -6.84
CA MET A 1 25.60 -57.92 -6.91
C MET A 1 25.85 -58.26 -8.38
N LYS A 2 26.88 -57.64 -8.99
CA LYS A 2 27.42 -57.79 -10.38
C LYS A 2 26.50 -57.33 -11.54
N VAL A 3 26.72 -56.20 -12.26
CA VAL A 3 27.85 -55.70 -13.12
C VAL A 3 27.85 -56.46 -14.46
N GLU A 4 27.69 -55.86 -15.66
CA GLU A 4 28.62 -54.98 -16.45
C GLU A 4 27.91 -54.44 -17.75
N SER A 5 28.09 -53.16 -18.13
CA SER A 5 28.73 -52.59 -19.37
C SER A 5 28.05 -52.90 -20.73
N ASP A 6 27.92 -52.03 -21.75
CA ASP A 6 28.85 -51.08 -22.41
C ASP A 6 28.01 -50.16 -23.36
N ALA A 7 28.15 -48.83 -23.36
CA ALA A 7 28.91 -47.98 -24.29
C ALA A 7 28.06 -47.26 -25.40
N PRO A 8 28.51 -46.09 -25.93
CA PRO A 8 27.66 -44.98 -26.39
C PRO A 8 27.67 -44.70 -27.91
N HIS A 9 26.78 -43.83 -28.39
CA HIS A 9 26.95 -43.18 -29.70
C HIS A 9 26.66 -41.67 -29.65
N GLU A 10 27.67 -40.93 -30.11
CA GLU A 10 27.76 -39.51 -30.40
C GLU A 10 26.77 -39.02 -31.47
N LYS A 11 26.45 -37.72 -31.42
CA LYS A 11 26.33 -36.78 -32.56
C LYS A 11 26.26 -35.36 -31.98
N SER A 12 27.39 -34.65 -31.95
CA SER A 12 27.90 -33.73 -32.99
C SER A 12 27.31 -32.32 -32.88
N SER A 13 28.13 -31.45 -32.32
CA SER A 13 28.18 -30.01 -32.53
C SER A 13 28.36 -29.64 -34.01
N ALA A 14 27.79 -28.51 -34.43
CA ALA A 14 28.48 -27.56 -35.31
C ALA A 14 27.74 -26.21 -35.31
N LEU A 15 28.50 -25.18 -34.91
CA LEU A 15 28.21 -23.77 -35.13
C LEU A 15 28.06 -23.46 -36.62
N LYS A 16 27.25 -22.45 -36.96
CA LYS A 16 27.63 -21.45 -37.96
C LYS A 16 26.98 -20.09 -37.68
N GLU A 17 27.89 -19.14 -37.64
CA GLU A 17 27.81 -17.69 -37.50
C GLU A 17 27.44 -17.05 -38.85
N GLU A 18 26.78 -15.88 -38.83
CA GLU A 18 26.78 -14.76 -39.80
C GLU A 18 25.50 -13.93 -39.56
N ALA A 19 25.54 -12.74 -38.94
CA ALA A 19 26.06 -11.43 -39.36
C ALA A 19 25.03 -10.54 -40.11
N LYS A 20 24.80 -9.35 -39.50
CA LYS A 20 24.37 -8.04 -40.05
C LYS A 20 22.95 -7.86 -40.61
N ALA A 21 22.21 -6.92 -40.02
CA ALA A 21 21.99 -5.59 -40.61
C ALA A 21 21.35 -4.63 -39.60
N GLU A 22 22.04 -3.52 -39.35
CA GLU A 22 21.51 -2.29 -38.77
C GLU A 22 20.59 -1.64 -39.83
N ASP A 23 19.42 -1.14 -39.43
CA ASP A 23 18.83 0.01 -40.11
C ASP A 23 18.06 0.87 -39.11
N SER A 24 18.73 1.92 -38.69
CA SER A 24 18.24 3.04 -37.91
C SER A 24 17.47 3.99 -38.83
N VAL A 25 16.14 3.90 -38.81
CA VAL A 25 15.27 4.87 -39.51
C VAL A 25 15.25 6.18 -38.73
N VAL A 26 16.13 7.09 -39.11
CA VAL A 26 16.08 8.51 -38.73
C VAL A 26 14.96 9.17 -39.54
N VAL A 27 13.80 9.39 -38.93
CA VAL A 27 12.75 10.24 -39.53
C VAL A 27 13.15 11.70 -39.34
N VAL A 28 13.87 12.24 -40.31
CA VAL A 28 14.08 13.69 -40.45
C VAL A 28 12.75 14.29 -40.92
N LYS A 29 11.98 14.92 -40.02
CA LYS A 29 10.86 15.77 -40.43
C LYS A 29 11.41 17.07 -41.00
N GLU A 30 11.15 17.28 -42.29
CA GLU A 30 11.50 18.48 -43.03
C GLU A 30 10.92 19.73 -42.39
N LYS A 31 11.79 20.73 -42.22
CA LYS A 31 11.47 22.08 -41.79
C LYS A 31 10.94 22.84 -43.01
N GLN A 32 9.62 22.98 -43.16
CA GLN A 32 9.07 23.87 -44.18
C GLN A 32 9.25 25.32 -43.77
N VAL A 33 10.00 26.06 -44.59
CA VAL A 33 10.17 27.52 -44.52
C VAL A 33 9.12 28.18 -45.41
N ILE A 34 8.56 29.26 -44.86
CA ILE A 34 7.37 30.02 -45.28
C ILE A 34 7.68 30.95 -46.47
N SER A 35 6.72 31.17 -47.37
CA SER A 35 6.60 32.44 -48.11
C SER A 35 5.14 32.86 -48.31
N GLY A 36 4.77 34.05 -47.84
CA GLY A 36 3.42 34.61 -48.02
C GLY A 36 3.18 35.90 -47.24
N ASP A 37 3.74 36.98 -47.77
CA ASP A 37 3.40 38.41 -47.69
C ASP A 37 2.37 38.95 -46.64
N GLY A 38 2.81 39.94 -45.85
CA GLY A 38 1.95 41.03 -45.37
C GLY A 38 1.30 40.94 -43.97
N LYS A 39 1.96 41.61 -43.01
CA LYS A 39 1.46 42.21 -41.74
C LYS A 39 1.20 41.27 -40.54
N THR A 40 1.82 41.69 -39.42
CA THR A 40 1.77 41.16 -38.05
C THR A 40 2.35 39.76 -37.84
N ALA A 41 3.66 39.69 -37.58
CA ALA A 41 4.27 38.53 -36.94
C ALA A 41 3.83 38.48 -35.47
N GLN A 42 2.79 37.70 -35.19
CA GLN A 42 2.51 37.26 -33.82
C GLN A 42 3.43 36.07 -33.57
N ILE A 43 4.44 36.27 -32.73
CA ILE A 43 5.23 35.17 -32.18
C ILE A 43 4.29 34.48 -31.19
N LEU A 44 3.63 33.42 -31.63
CA LEU A 44 3.05 32.45 -30.74
C LEU A 44 4.24 31.78 -30.06
N VAL A 45 4.57 32.24 -28.85
CA VAL A 45 5.40 31.44 -27.95
C VAL A 45 4.52 30.25 -27.62
N GLU A 46 4.68 29.16 -28.38
CA GLU A 46 4.36 27.84 -27.86
C GLU A 46 5.24 27.75 -26.60
N GLU A 47 4.62 27.99 -25.44
CA GLU A 47 5.18 27.48 -24.20
C GLU A 47 5.40 26.00 -24.50
N GLU A 48 6.67 25.62 -24.63
CA GLU A 48 7.07 24.22 -24.53
C GLU A 48 6.55 23.78 -23.16
N GLU A 49 5.30 23.35 -23.12
CA GLU A 49 4.85 22.39 -22.13
C GLU A 49 5.87 21.28 -22.30
N GLU A 50 6.83 21.23 -21.38
CA GLU A 50 7.63 20.04 -21.17
C GLU A 50 6.59 18.92 -21.13
N GLU A 51 6.48 18.16 -22.22
CA GLU A 51 5.74 16.92 -22.28
C GLU A 51 6.47 16.05 -21.26
N GLN A 52 6.09 16.18 -19.99
CA GLN A 52 6.41 15.23 -18.96
C GLN A 52 5.79 13.96 -19.49
N GLU A 53 6.60 13.13 -20.14
CA GLU A 53 6.22 11.82 -20.64
C GLU A 53 5.38 11.18 -19.55
N ALA A 54 4.07 11.16 -19.79
CA ALA A 54 3.14 10.71 -18.80
C ALA A 54 3.44 9.23 -18.67
N LEU A 55 4.01 8.83 -17.52
CA LEU A 55 4.21 7.43 -17.18
C LEU A 55 2.91 6.69 -17.52
N SER A 56 3.00 5.47 -18.02
CA SER A 56 1.87 4.62 -18.37
C SER A 56 1.89 3.37 -17.49
N ALA A 57 0.74 2.72 -17.30
CA ALA A 57 0.67 1.43 -16.59
C ALA A 57 1.57 0.35 -17.23
N ALA A 58 1.94 0.52 -18.50
CA ALA A 58 2.86 -0.35 -19.25
C ALA A 58 4.33 -0.18 -18.84
N ASP A 59 4.70 0.95 -18.23
CA ASP A 59 6.08 1.22 -17.81
C ASP A 59 6.46 0.49 -16.52
N PHE A 60 5.46 -0.09 -15.84
CA PHE A 60 5.61 -0.76 -14.55
C PHE A 60 5.62 -2.28 -14.68
N HIS A 61 6.47 -2.94 -13.89
CA HIS A 61 6.40 -4.38 -13.77
C HIS A 61 5.10 -4.80 -13.07
N ASN A 62 4.63 -6.03 -13.29
CA ASN A 62 3.41 -6.55 -12.65
C ASN A 62 3.39 -6.36 -11.11
N ASN A 63 4.52 -6.57 -10.44
CA ASN A 63 4.61 -6.37 -9.00
C ASN A 63 4.57 -4.89 -8.58
N ASP A 64 5.07 -3.98 -9.43
CA ASP A 64 4.99 -2.54 -9.17
C ASP A 64 3.54 -2.10 -9.23
N ASN A 65 2.83 -2.51 -10.28
CA ASN A 65 1.41 -2.22 -10.45
C ASN A 65 0.58 -2.74 -9.26
N LYS A 66 0.88 -3.94 -8.75
CA LYS A 66 0.23 -4.49 -7.54
C LYS A 66 0.48 -3.63 -6.30
N ILE A 67 1.72 -3.18 -6.09
CA ILE A 67 2.08 -2.35 -4.94
C ILE A 67 1.40 -0.99 -5.05
N LEU A 68 1.51 -0.34 -6.21
CA LEU A 68 0.89 0.95 -6.47
C LEU A 68 -0.62 0.89 -6.30
N ALA A 69 -1.30 -0.16 -6.79
CA ALA A 69 -2.74 -0.34 -6.63
C ALA A 69 -3.17 -0.45 -5.15
N VAL A 70 -2.36 -1.08 -4.29
CA VAL A 70 -2.63 -1.16 -2.85
C VAL A 70 -2.34 0.16 -2.13
N LEU A 71 -1.34 0.91 -2.57
CA LEU A 71 -0.97 2.19 -1.95
C LEU A 71 -1.80 3.38 -2.48
N ASN A 72 -2.55 3.20 -3.57
CA ASN A 72 -3.41 4.23 -4.19
C ASN A 72 -4.67 4.58 -3.37
N GLU A 73 -4.78 4.06 -2.15
CA GLU A 73 -5.72 4.59 -1.18
C GLU A 73 -5.05 5.75 -0.42
N THR A 74 -5.63 6.95 -0.53
CA THR A 74 -5.10 8.16 0.10
C THR A 74 -4.89 7.94 1.59
N GLY A 75 -3.71 8.33 2.09
CA GLY A 75 -3.31 8.15 3.48
C GLY A 75 -3.08 6.69 3.90
N SER A 76 -3.04 5.75 2.96
CA SER A 76 -2.64 4.37 3.23
C SER A 76 -1.16 4.29 3.62
N ASN A 77 -0.87 3.40 4.55
CA ASN A 77 0.47 3.10 4.99
C ASN A 77 0.58 1.64 5.41
N TYR A 78 1.42 0.87 4.73
CA TYR A 78 1.56 -0.57 4.97
C TYR A 78 2.97 -0.94 5.36
N SER A 79 3.09 -1.79 6.39
CA SER A 79 4.38 -2.37 6.75
C SER A 79 4.92 -3.27 5.63
N PHE A 80 6.24 -3.47 5.57
CA PHE A 80 6.85 -4.39 4.59
C PHE A 80 6.18 -5.78 4.62
N LYS A 81 6.05 -6.34 5.83
CA LYS A 81 5.43 -7.65 6.04
C LYS A 81 3.91 -7.62 5.78
N GLY A 82 3.26 -6.46 5.91
CA GLY A 82 1.87 -6.24 5.53
C GLY A 82 1.68 -6.30 4.02
N LEU A 83 2.47 -5.56 3.25
CA LEU A 83 2.48 -5.63 1.78
C LEU A 83 2.76 -7.05 1.29
N MET A 84 3.75 -7.71 1.88
CA MET A 84 4.11 -9.10 1.55
C MET A 84 2.91 -10.05 1.65
N ARG A 85 2.12 -9.93 2.73
CA ARG A 85 0.91 -10.74 2.95
C ARG A 85 -0.23 -10.32 2.03
N LYS A 86 -0.53 -9.02 1.96
CA LYS A 86 -1.65 -8.47 1.20
C LYS A 86 -1.52 -8.73 -0.30
N LEU A 87 -0.29 -8.77 -0.82
CA LEU A 87 0.02 -8.99 -2.23
C LEU A 87 0.48 -10.42 -2.55
N ASN A 88 0.64 -11.28 -1.53
CA ASN A 88 1.24 -12.61 -1.64
C ASN A 88 2.57 -12.60 -2.44
N LEU A 89 3.46 -11.67 -2.10
CA LEU A 89 4.76 -11.50 -2.76
C LEU A 89 5.87 -12.10 -1.92
N HIS A 90 6.86 -12.73 -2.58
CA HIS A 90 8.09 -13.15 -1.92
C HIS A 90 8.91 -11.94 -1.46
N GLN A 91 9.63 -12.06 -0.33
CA GLN A 91 10.39 -10.98 0.28
C GLN A 91 11.38 -10.31 -0.69
N GLN A 92 12.13 -11.09 -1.47
CA GLN A 92 13.10 -10.53 -2.42
C GLN A 92 12.42 -9.75 -3.55
N SER A 93 11.29 -10.27 -4.07
CA SER A 93 10.52 -9.63 -5.14
C SER A 93 9.92 -8.30 -4.67
N LEU A 94 9.34 -8.28 -3.46
CA LEU A 94 8.81 -7.07 -2.85
C LEU A 94 9.92 -6.04 -2.59
N SER A 95 11.07 -6.47 -2.07
CA SER A 95 12.19 -5.57 -1.79
C SER A 95 12.72 -4.91 -3.06
N ARG A 96 12.87 -5.67 -4.15
CA ARG A 96 13.34 -5.13 -5.44
C ARG A 96 12.34 -4.15 -6.04
N ALA A 97 11.04 -4.47 -5.97
CA ALA A 97 9.98 -3.61 -6.48
C ALA A 97 9.89 -2.30 -5.68
N LEU A 98 9.87 -2.37 -4.34
CA LEU A 98 9.86 -1.18 -3.49
C LEU A 98 11.09 -0.30 -3.70
N HIS A 99 12.29 -0.89 -3.81
CA HIS A 99 13.50 -0.11 -4.06
C HIS A 99 13.45 0.64 -5.39
N ARG A 100 12.93 0.01 -6.46
CA ARG A 100 12.73 0.66 -7.75
C ARG A 100 11.69 1.78 -7.66
N LEU A 101 10.54 1.52 -7.05
CA LEU A 101 9.47 2.51 -6.87
C LEU A 101 9.91 3.71 -6.02
N GLU A 102 10.73 3.48 -4.99
CA GLU A 102 11.39 4.54 -4.21
C GLU A 102 12.40 5.32 -5.05
N GLY A 103 13.21 4.63 -5.87
CA GLY A 103 14.16 5.27 -6.78
C GLY A 103 13.49 6.14 -7.85
N MET A 104 12.26 5.79 -8.26
CA MET A 104 11.42 6.61 -9.15
C MET A 104 10.64 7.70 -8.41
N GLY A 105 10.79 7.80 -7.08
CA GLY A 105 10.09 8.78 -6.27
C GLY A 105 8.58 8.60 -6.20
N LEU A 106 8.04 7.41 -6.51
CA LEU A 106 6.60 7.13 -6.47
C LEU A 106 6.14 6.62 -5.10
N VAL A 107 7.02 5.92 -4.40
CA VAL A 107 6.79 5.38 -3.06
C VAL A 107 7.81 5.96 -2.10
N GLU A 108 7.42 6.15 -0.85
CA GLU A 108 8.34 6.55 0.21
C GLU A 108 8.14 5.69 1.46
N LYS A 109 9.22 5.56 2.22
CA LYS A 109 9.23 4.90 3.52
C LYS A 109 8.84 5.90 4.62
N SER A 110 7.87 5.52 5.44
CA SER A 110 7.43 6.26 6.61
C SER A 110 7.84 5.54 7.91
N LEU A 111 7.52 6.16 9.06
CA LEU A 111 7.72 5.53 10.37
C LEU A 111 6.88 4.26 10.58
N VAL A 112 5.77 4.10 9.86
CA VAL A 112 4.82 2.99 10.06
C VAL A 112 4.77 2.02 8.88
N GLY A 113 5.56 2.25 7.82
CA GLY A 113 5.60 1.40 6.64
C GLY A 113 5.98 2.14 5.36
N TYR A 114 5.27 1.85 4.28
CA TYR A 114 5.43 2.44 2.96
C TYR A 114 4.11 3.08 2.54
N ARG A 115 4.20 4.21 1.84
CA ARG A 115 3.07 4.95 1.25
C ARG A 115 3.45 5.53 -0.09
N LEU A 116 2.46 6.00 -0.86
CA LEU A 116 2.76 6.84 -2.01
C LEU A 116 3.43 8.13 -1.56
N SER A 117 4.39 8.61 -2.36
CA SER A 117 4.90 9.96 -2.23
C SER A 117 3.88 10.94 -2.83
N ARG A 118 4.08 12.25 -2.62
CA ARG A 118 3.26 13.28 -3.27
C ARG A 118 3.29 13.19 -4.81
N THR A 119 4.45 12.85 -5.36
CA THR A 119 4.63 12.62 -6.80
C THR A 119 3.88 11.36 -7.25
N GLY A 120 3.96 10.28 -6.46
CA GLY A 120 3.24 9.03 -6.71
C GLY A 120 1.73 9.19 -6.70
N GLU A 121 1.18 9.91 -5.72
CA GLU A 121 -0.26 10.24 -5.66
C GLU A 121 -0.71 10.98 -6.93
N SER A 122 0.08 11.97 -7.36
CA SER A 122 -0.23 12.77 -8.55
C SER A 122 -0.14 11.94 -9.84
N ALA A 123 0.89 11.09 -9.97
CA ALA A 123 1.08 10.22 -11.11
C ALA A 123 -0.02 9.15 -11.22
N ILE A 124 -0.39 8.53 -10.10
CA ILE A 124 -1.32 7.39 -10.10
C ILE A 124 -2.77 7.82 -10.18
N SER A 125 -3.11 9.05 -9.77
CA SER A 125 -4.45 9.60 -9.99
C SER A 125 -4.86 9.67 -11.48
N LYS A 126 -3.88 9.64 -12.39
CA LYS A 126 -4.07 9.59 -13.84
C LYS A 126 -4.27 8.17 -14.38
N PHE A 127 -4.01 7.14 -13.57
CA PHE A 127 -4.21 5.74 -13.95
C PHE A 127 -5.51 5.20 -13.37
N ASP A 128 -6.35 4.63 -14.23
CA ASP A 128 -7.46 3.80 -13.79
C ASP A 128 -6.92 2.43 -13.34
N MET A 129 -6.25 2.41 -12.18
CA MET A 129 -5.75 1.17 -11.60
C MET A 129 -6.95 0.38 -11.07
N HIS A 130 -7.17 -0.78 -11.68
CA HIS A 130 -8.18 -1.74 -11.22
C HIS A 130 -7.92 -2.09 -9.76
N ARG A 131 -8.77 -1.54 -8.87
CA ARG A 131 -8.78 -1.93 -7.48
C ARG A 131 -9.33 -3.35 -7.41
N PRO A 132 -8.68 -4.28 -6.68
CA PRO A 132 -9.27 -5.58 -6.45
C PRO A 132 -10.63 -5.38 -5.78
N LYS A 133 -11.69 -5.98 -6.33
CA LYS A 133 -13.01 -6.01 -5.67
C LYS A 133 -12.83 -6.67 -4.30
N GLY A 134 -12.95 -5.86 -3.25
CA GLY A 134 -12.86 -6.34 -1.88
C GLY A 134 -13.99 -7.32 -1.58
N ARG A 135 -13.73 -8.29 -0.71
CA ARG A 135 -14.80 -9.06 -0.07
C ARG A 135 -15.66 -8.12 0.77
N GLU A 136 -16.95 -8.39 0.85
CA GLU A 136 -17.85 -7.66 1.75
C GLU A 136 -17.41 -7.84 3.20
N TYR A 137 -17.45 -6.75 3.96
CA TYR A 137 -17.11 -6.75 5.38
C TYR A 137 -18.39 -6.74 6.21
N MET A 138 -18.47 -7.64 7.19
CA MET A 138 -19.53 -7.67 8.20
C MET A 138 -19.04 -7.06 9.51
N GLN A 139 -19.90 -6.32 10.19
CA GLN A 139 -19.62 -5.74 11.50
C GLN A 139 -19.63 -6.82 12.60
N LEU A 140 -18.61 -6.82 13.44
CA LEU A 140 -18.48 -7.69 14.61
C LEU A 140 -18.76 -6.97 15.93
N LEU A 141 -18.27 -5.73 16.06
CA LEU A 141 -18.40 -4.93 17.27
C LEU A 141 -18.52 -3.45 16.90
N GLN A 142 -19.35 -2.73 17.66
CA GLN A 142 -19.44 -1.27 17.60
C GLN A 142 -19.54 -0.71 19.01
N THR A 143 -18.83 0.37 19.27
CA THR A 143 -18.83 1.07 20.56
C THR A 143 -18.41 2.53 20.40
N TYR A 144 -18.48 3.29 21.48
CA TYR A 144 -18.11 4.71 21.54
C TYR A 144 -16.72 4.91 22.16
N ILE A 145 -16.03 5.95 21.68
CA ILE A 145 -14.82 6.48 22.27
C ILE A 145 -15.24 7.45 23.39
N PRO A 146 -14.73 7.32 24.62
CA PRO A 146 -15.02 8.26 25.69
C PRO A 146 -14.60 9.70 25.32
N LEU A 147 -15.38 10.71 25.75
CA LEU A 147 -15.23 12.14 25.39
C LEU A 147 -13.83 12.74 25.61
N ASN A 148 -12.99 12.12 26.45
CA ASN A 148 -11.65 12.59 26.79
C ASN A 148 -10.50 11.74 26.18
N VAL A 149 -10.82 10.83 25.27
CA VAL A 149 -9.83 9.98 24.59
C VAL A 149 -9.80 10.33 23.11
N ARG A 150 -8.61 10.69 22.59
CA ARG A 150 -8.44 10.96 21.16
C ARG A 150 -8.15 9.68 20.39
N ALA A 151 -8.69 9.55 19.17
CA ALA A 151 -8.43 8.41 18.29
C ALA A 151 -6.94 8.13 18.09
N THR A 152 -6.13 9.18 17.92
CA THR A 152 -4.66 9.09 17.75
C THR A 152 -3.97 8.41 18.93
N GLU A 153 -4.52 8.49 20.14
CA GLU A 153 -3.96 7.83 21.33
C GLU A 153 -4.22 6.33 21.32
N ILE A 154 -5.40 5.91 20.83
CA ILE A 154 -5.72 4.50 20.62
C ILE A 154 -4.83 3.93 19.52
N ILE A 155 -4.67 4.65 18.41
CA ILE A 155 -3.89 4.21 17.24
C ILE A 155 -2.43 3.97 17.61
N ARG A 156 -1.81 4.88 18.36
CA ARG A 156 -0.43 4.74 18.85
C ARG A 156 -0.22 3.44 19.66
N GLN A 157 -1.26 2.96 20.33
CA GLN A 157 -1.21 1.73 21.10
C GLN A 157 -1.46 0.46 20.27
N LEU A 158 -1.91 0.58 19.02
CA LEU A 158 -2.30 -0.57 18.19
C LEU A 158 -1.41 -0.78 16.97
N VAL A 159 -0.82 0.29 16.43
CA VAL A 159 0.05 0.21 15.25
C VAL A 159 1.18 -0.80 15.48
N GLY A 160 1.32 -1.74 14.54
CA GLY A 160 2.35 -2.78 14.58
C GLY A 160 2.04 -3.97 15.48
N LYS A 161 0.98 -3.94 16.31
CA LYS A 161 0.66 -5.05 17.22
C LYS A 161 0.02 -6.23 16.49
N TRP A 162 0.31 -7.42 16.98
CA TRP A 162 -0.33 -8.66 16.55
C TRP A 162 -1.34 -9.12 17.60
N PHE A 163 -2.38 -9.83 17.17
CA PHE A 163 -3.48 -10.26 18.04
C PHE A 163 -3.84 -11.71 17.75
N LYS A 164 -3.48 -12.64 18.63
CA LYS A 164 -3.73 -14.07 18.40
C LYS A 164 -3.16 -14.50 17.03
N ASN A 165 -4.00 -15.00 16.11
CA ASN A 165 -3.63 -15.34 14.74
C ASN A 165 -3.59 -14.13 13.78
N LEU A 166 -3.97 -12.94 14.22
CA LEU A 166 -4.00 -11.73 13.40
C LEU A 166 -2.64 -11.04 13.35
N ARG A 167 -2.19 -10.74 12.14
CA ARG A 167 -0.91 -10.10 11.82
C ARG A 167 -1.15 -8.70 11.26
N TRP A 168 -0.40 -7.75 11.79
CA TRP A 168 -0.45 -6.35 11.36
C TRP A 168 -0.19 -6.22 9.86
N LEU A 169 -1.06 -5.50 9.16
CA LEU A 169 -0.85 -5.11 7.76
C LEU A 169 -0.39 -3.65 7.68
N GLY A 170 -1.24 -2.75 8.12
CA GLY A 170 -1.09 -1.32 7.91
C GLY A 170 -2.28 -0.53 8.41
N MET A 171 -2.28 0.76 8.07
CA MET A 171 -3.34 1.68 8.41
C MET A 171 -3.67 2.59 7.22
N ILE A 172 -4.84 3.19 7.24
CA ILE A 172 -5.27 4.24 6.32
C ILE A 172 -5.74 5.40 7.17
N GLU A 173 -5.16 6.57 6.94
CA GLU A 173 -5.63 7.84 7.50
C GLU A 173 -6.48 8.57 6.46
N SER A 174 -7.69 8.90 6.82
CA SER A 174 -8.64 9.61 5.97
C SER A 174 -9.18 10.83 6.71
N GLY A 175 -9.79 11.77 5.98
CA GLY A 175 -10.40 12.95 6.60
C GLY A 175 -11.49 12.63 7.63
N THR A 176 -12.10 11.43 7.56
CA THR A 176 -13.16 10.98 8.47
C THR A 176 -12.64 10.13 9.64
N GLY A 177 -11.34 9.81 9.66
CA GLY A 177 -10.71 9.04 10.73
C GLY A 177 -9.74 7.98 10.20
N TYR A 178 -9.62 6.87 10.93
CA TYR A 178 -8.55 5.90 10.72
C TYR A 178 -9.09 4.49 10.53
N THR A 179 -8.48 3.74 9.60
CA THR A 179 -8.70 2.30 9.45
C THR A 179 -7.40 1.56 9.74
N LEU A 180 -7.41 0.63 10.69
CA LEU A 180 -6.29 -0.25 10.98
C LEU A 180 -6.61 -1.66 10.50
N GLN A 181 -5.66 -2.34 9.88
CA GLN A 181 -5.89 -3.59 9.18
C GLN A 181 -4.97 -4.72 9.68
N TRP A 182 -5.57 -5.89 9.89
CA TRP A 182 -4.88 -7.14 10.17
C TRP A 182 -5.37 -8.24 9.23
N SER A 183 -4.51 -9.20 8.91
CA SER A 183 -4.91 -10.47 8.27
C SER A 183 -4.76 -11.62 9.25
N SER A 184 -5.52 -12.69 9.08
CA SER A 184 -5.17 -13.98 9.67
C SER A 184 -3.77 -14.43 9.20
N ASP A 185 -3.16 -15.39 9.90
CA ASP A 185 -1.79 -15.83 9.59
C ASP A 185 -1.70 -16.57 8.26
N ASP A 186 -2.76 -17.29 7.91
CA ASP A 186 -2.99 -18.01 6.66
C ASP A 186 -3.57 -17.11 5.55
N GLY A 187 -3.92 -15.86 5.88
CA GLY A 187 -4.50 -14.89 4.95
C GLY A 187 -5.94 -15.18 4.51
N SER A 188 -6.63 -16.13 5.13
CA SER A 188 -8.02 -16.51 4.80
C SER A 188 -9.02 -15.37 5.03
N PHE A 189 -8.81 -14.53 6.05
CA PHE A 189 -9.65 -13.37 6.35
C PHE A 189 -8.86 -12.16 6.87
N GLN A 190 -9.52 -11.02 6.93
CA GLN A 190 -8.99 -9.75 7.43
C GLN A 190 -9.94 -9.14 8.45
N ILE A 191 -9.37 -8.41 9.42
CA ILE A 191 -10.11 -7.56 10.35
C ILE A 191 -9.70 -6.11 10.11
N ASN A 192 -10.72 -5.25 10.02
CA ASN A 192 -10.57 -3.80 9.99
C ASN A 192 -11.11 -3.22 11.29
N LEU A 193 -10.32 -2.34 11.92
CA LEU A 193 -10.77 -1.45 12.98
C LEU A 193 -10.91 -0.06 12.38
N ARG A 194 -12.13 0.49 12.37
CA ARG A 194 -12.40 1.87 11.95
C ARG A 194 -12.65 2.74 13.18
N LEU A 195 -11.94 3.86 13.26
CA LEU A 195 -12.19 4.93 14.21
C LEU A 195 -12.75 6.11 13.40
N ILE A 196 -14.04 6.37 13.53
CA ILE A 196 -14.76 7.42 12.77
C ILE A 196 -15.46 8.31 13.78
N SER A 197 -15.13 9.61 13.81
CA SER A 197 -15.58 10.54 14.84
C SER A 197 -15.33 9.98 16.26
N ASP A 198 -16.40 9.68 16.99
CA ASP A 198 -16.46 9.15 18.35
C ASP A 198 -16.82 7.65 18.37
N TYR A 199 -16.79 6.97 17.24
CA TYR A 199 -17.13 5.55 17.12
C TYR A 199 -15.92 4.69 16.82
N ILE A 200 -15.96 3.48 17.38
CA ILE A 200 -15.12 2.35 16.99
C ILE A 200 -16.02 1.30 16.36
N VAL A 201 -15.64 0.86 15.17
CA VAL A 201 -16.27 -0.26 14.47
C VAL A 201 -15.21 -1.30 14.15
N ILE A 202 -15.43 -2.56 14.53
CA ILE A 202 -14.59 -3.69 14.12
C ILE A 202 -15.37 -4.54 13.13
N GLU A 203 -14.79 -4.80 11.97
CA GLU A 203 -15.41 -5.53 10.87
C GLU A 203 -14.47 -6.63 10.36
N THR A 204 -15.05 -7.67 9.75
CA THR A 204 -14.30 -8.78 9.15
C THR A 204 -14.87 -9.15 7.78
N ASN A 205 -14.04 -9.70 6.90
CA ASN A 205 -14.48 -10.34 5.66
C ASN A 205 -14.47 -11.87 5.73
N ALA A 206 -14.45 -12.42 6.94
CA ALA A 206 -14.57 -13.85 7.21
C ALA A 206 -15.85 -14.43 6.60
N SER A 207 -15.70 -15.56 5.93
CA SER A 207 -16.76 -16.18 5.12
C SER A 207 -17.26 -17.49 5.73
N THR A 208 -16.35 -18.32 6.27
CA THR A 208 -16.71 -19.59 6.89
C THR A 208 -17.02 -19.43 8.37
N GLU A 209 -17.80 -20.34 8.97
CA GLU A 209 -18.10 -20.30 10.40
C GLU A 209 -16.84 -20.35 11.27
N LYS A 210 -15.84 -21.14 10.86
CA LYS A 210 -14.53 -21.17 11.52
C LYS A 210 -13.86 -19.80 11.49
N GLU A 211 -13.78 -19.17 10.31
CA GLU A 211 -13.19 -17.83 10.14
C GLU A 211 -13.94 -16.78 10.97
N LYS A 212 -15.28 -16.86 11.03
CA LYS A 212 -16.09 -15.92 11.83
C LYS A 212 -15.82 -16.05 13.32
N VAL A 213 -15.71 -17.27 13.84
CA VAL A 213 -15.35 -17.52 15.24
C VAL A 213 -13.95 -16.97 15.54
N GLU A 214 -12.97 -17.25 14.69
CA GLU A 214 -11.61 -16.73 14.85
C GLU A 214 -11.56 -15.19 14.76
N ALA A 215 -12.31 -14.60 13.83
CA ALA A 215 -12.42 -13.16 13.71
C ALA A 215 -13.08 -12.53 14.95
N MET A 216 -14.08 -13.19 15.53
CA MET A 216 -14.71 -12.76 16.78
C MET A 216 -13.71 -12.78 17.93
N VAL A 217 -12.95 -13.87 18.11
CA VAL A 217 -11.88 -13.95 19.14
C VAL A 217 -10.83 -12.85 18.94
N GLY A 218 -10.40 -12.63 17.70
CA GLY A 218 -9.43 -11.60 17.36
C GLY A 218 -9.93 -10.18 17.64
N SER A 219 -11.20 -9.88 17.30
CA SER A 219 -11.79 -8.57 17.57
C SER A 219 -11.92 -8.26 19.07
N TYR A 220 -12.25 -9.25 19.92
CA TYR A 220 -12.23 -9.05 21.37
C TYR A 220 -10.82 -8.81 21.91
N ALA A 221 -9.79 -9.45 21.34
CA ALA A 221 -8.40 -9.18 21.72
C ALA A 221 -7.94 -7.77 21.33
N ILE A 222 -8.38 -7.28 20.16
CA ILE A 222 -8.18 -5.88 19.75
C ILE A 222 -8.91 -4.95 20.72
N TYR A 223 -10.18 -5.23 21.01
CA TYR A 223 -11.00 -4.43 21.91
C TYR A 223 -10.43 -4.37 23.33
N GLU A 224 -9.87 -5.46 23.84
CA GLU A 224 -9.18 -5.48 25.14
C GLU A 224 -7.99 -4.49 25.18
N GLN A 225 -7.22 -4.36 24.10
CA GLN A 225 -6.15 -3.35 24.06
C GLN A 225 -6.69 -1.92 23.96
N ILE A 226 -7.79 -1.74 23.22
CA ILE A 226 -8.47 -0.45 23.13
C ILE A 226 -8.93 0.00 24.52
N THR A 227 -9.59 -0.89 25.27
CA THR A 227 -10.08 -0.55 26.61
C THR A 227 -8.94 -0.27 27.58
N LYS A 228 -7.82 -1.00 27.52
CA LYS A 228 -6.59 -0.68 28.28
C LYS A 228 -6.05 0.71 27.95
N ALA A 229 -6.01 1.07 26.66
CA ALA A 229 -5.57 2.39 26.22
C ALA A 229 -6.49 3.50 26.75
N MET A 230 -7.81 3.28 26.72
CA MET A 230 -8.80 4.22 27.25
C MET A 230 -8.72 4.36 28.79
N GLN A 231 -8.61 3.25 29.52
CA GLN A 231 -8.53 3.23 30.98
C GLN A 231 -7.31 4.00 31.51
N SER A 232 -6.14 3.78 30.91
CA SER A 232 -4.92 4.50 31.26
C SER A 232 -5.09 6.03 31.14
N LYS A 233 -5.88 6.48 30.16
CA LYS A 233 -6.14 7.91 29.93
C LYS A 233 -7.22 8.47 30.83
N LEU A 234 -8.28 7.73 31.07
CA LEU A 234 -9.34 8.15 31.97
C LEU A 234 -8.82 8.28 33.40
N GLY A 235 -7.99 7.33 33.87
CA GLY A 235 -7.31 7.43 35.17
C GLY A 235 -6.47 8.70 35.28
N ALA A 236 -5.58 8.94 34.30
CA ALA A 236 -4.75 10.15 34.27
C ALA A 236 -5.55 11.47 34.18
N TYR A 237 -6.77 11.45 33.65
CA TYR A 237 -7.67 12.60 33.67
C TYR A 237 -8.24 12.84 35.08
N MET A 238 -8.70 11.78 35.76
CA MET A 238 -9.25 11.87 37.11
C MET A 238 -8.19 12.36 38.12
N ASP A 239 -6.96 11.88 38.02
CA ASP A 239 -5.87 12.31 38.93
C ASP A 239 -5.56 13.81 38.79
N ARG A 240 -5.58 14.35 37.56
CA ARG A 240 -5.36 15.78 37.29
C ARG A 240 -6.49 16.67 37.80
N GLN A 241 -7.73 16.19 37.74
CA GLN A 241 -8.88 16.89 38.30
C GLN A 241 -8.76 17.01 39.84
N GLN A 242 -8.27 15.97 40.52
CA GLN A 242 -8.10 16.00 41.98
C GLN A 242 -6.96 16.94 42.43
N LEU A 243 -5.84 16.98 41.71
CA LEU A 243 -4.73 17.90 41.99
C LEU A 243 -5.11 19.38 41.78
N GLY A 244 -5.98 19.69 40.80
CA GLY A 244 -6.45 21.05 40.54
C GLY A 244 -7.36 21.63 41.64
N HIS A 245 -8.09 20.78 42.37
CA HIS A 245 -8.94 21.22 43.48
C HIS A 245 -8.18 21.41 44.80
N SER A 246 -6.99 20.82 44.94
CA SER A 246 -6.22 20.91 46.19
C SER A 246 -5.36 22.16 46.30
N ASN A 247 -5.10 22.88 45.19
CA ASN A 247 -4.28 24.10 45.16
C ASN A 247 -5.10 25.40 45.28
N ASN A 248 -6.41 25.32 45.51
CA ASN A 248 -7.32 26.47 45.64
C ASN A 248 -7.90 26.66 47.06
N ASN A 249 -7.34 25.98 48.06
CA ASN A 249 -7.61 26.19 49.49
C ASN A 249 -6.32 26.52 50.23
#